data_AF-A0A9C5ZMY8-F1
#
_entry.id   AF-A0A9C5ZMY8-F1
#
_cell.length_a   1.000
_cell.length_b   1.000
_cell.length_c   1.000
_cell.angle_alpha   90.00
_cell.angle_beta   90.00
_cell.angle_gamma   90.00
#
_symmetry.space_group_name_H-M   'P 1'
#
loop_
_entity.id
_entity.type
_entity.pdbx_description
1 polymer ?
#
loop_
_entity_poly.entity_id
_entity_poly.type
_entity_poly.pdbx_seq_one_letter_code
_entity_poly.pdbx_strand_id
1 'polypeptide(L)'
;MVAWSSVRKFTAIALGTGAGLGAYLYHRLGSDERKVHALWTISDTTVNPYALWDSNWDYRSPRYLVKPIVNTSTQEENRYNDDIERVTPRSVRHIILVRHAEYMHAGDTDDTHNLTMRGCVQAKYTGRRLRELGVRWDKIIISTMTRAQETADIILKEIDFDPERLVNCSYIREGAPIPPQPPVGHWRPPKAFFRDGARIEAAFRRYFHRALPTEKEDTYTLIVGHGNVIRYFVCRALQFPPEAWLRININHASITWLTIHPSGNVTIECLGDSGFMPPEYLTNRVPVLSKGLL
;
A
#
# COMPACT_ATOMS: atom_id res chain seq x y z
N MET A 1 28.30 -80.70 15.41
CA MET A 1 27.97 -79.83 14.27
C MET A 1 26.65 -79.05 14.40
N VAL A 2 25.78 -79.30 15.40
CA VAL A 2 24.44 -78.67 15.51
C VAL A 2 24.43 -77.25 16.12
N ALA A 3 25.41 -76.93 16.99
CA ALA A 3 25.48 -75.63 17.66
C ALA A 3 25.81 -74.47 16.71
N TRP A 4 26.69 -74.69 15.72
CA TRP A 4 27.16 -73.65 14.80
C TRP A 4 26.10 -73.20 13.78
N SER A 5 25.21 -74.09 13.36
CA SER A 5 24.10 -73.73 12.46
C SER A 5 23.01 -72.93 13.18
N SER A 6 22.78 -73.24 14.47
CA SER A 6 21.82 -72.55 15.32
C SER A 6 22.28 -71.14 15.66
N VAL A 7 23.56 -70.95 15.99
CA VAL A 7 24.17 -69.62 16.21
C VAL A 7 24.07 -68.77 14.94
N ARG A 8 24.45 -69.29 13.77
CA ARG A 8 24.33 -68.56 12.48
C ARG A 8 22.91 -68.10 12.18
N LYS A 9 21.90 -68.94 12.41
CA LYS A 9 20.49 -68.58 12.22
C LYS A 9 20.07 -67.46 13.17
N PHE A 10 20.48 -67.53 14.43
CA PHE A 10 20.17 -66.52 15.44
C PHE A 10 20.84 -65.17 15.13
N THR A 11 22.12 -65.19 14.73
CA THR A 11 22.84 -63.96 14.33
C THR A 11 22.22 -63.32 13.09
N ALA A 12 21.80 -64.12 12.10
CA ALA A 12 21.13 -63.60 10.91
C ALA A 12 19.77 -62.95 11.23
N ILE A 13 18.98 -63.56 12.12
CA ILE A 13 17.70 -63.00 12.57
C ILE A 13 17.93 -61.71 13.36
N ALA A 14 18.89 -61.69 14.29
CA ALA A 14 19.20 -60.52 15.12
C ALA A 14 19.73 -59.33 14.29
N LEU A 15 20.56 -59.59 13.29
CA LEU A 15 21.05 -58.56 12.36
C LEU A 15 19.91 -58.07 11.45
N GLY A 16 19.05 -58.96 10.97
CA GLY A 16 17.89 -58.62 10.14
C GLY A 16 16.87 -57.75 10.89
N THR A 17 16.57 -58.08 12.14
CA THR A 17 15.64 -57.29 12.99
C THR A 17 16.27 -55.96 13.41
N GLY A 18 17.56 -55.93 13.74
CA GLY A 18 18.29 -54.69 14.05
C GLY A 18 18.32 -53.73 12.86
N ALA A 19 18.61 -54.23 11.65
CA ALA A 19 18.59 -53.43 10.44
C ALA A 19 17.18 -52.94 10.08
N GLY A 20 16.17 -53.79 10.22
CA GLY A 20 14.77 -53.42 9.99
C GLY A 20 14.26 -52.35 10.96
N LEU A 21 14.57 -52.48 12.25
CA LEU A 21 14.24 -51.46 13.26
C LEU A 21 14.99 -50.17 13.00
N GLY A 22 16.28 -50.24 12.64
CA GLY A 22 17.08 -49.07 12.26
C GLY A 22 16.51 -48.33 11.06
N ALA A 23 16.12 -49.04 10.00
CA ALA A 23 15.49 -48.47 8.81
C ALA A 23 14.12 -47.85 9.13
N TYR A 24 13.31 -48.53 9.96
CA TYR A 24 12.02 -48.00 10.41
C TYR A 24 12.17 -46.72 11.24
N LEU A 25 13.12 -46.69 12.18
CA LEU A 25 13.40 -45.50 12.98
C LEU A 25 13.97 -44.36 12.13
N TYR A 26 14.88 -44.65 11.19
CA TYR A 26 15.40 -43.66 10.25
C TYR A 26 14.28 -43.06 9.39
N HIS A 27 13.40 -43.90 8.83
CA HIS A 27 12.24 -43.42 8.08
C HIS A 27 11.27 -42.62 8.96
N ARG A 28 11.01 -43.06 10.19
CA ARG A 28 10.08 -42.39 11.12
C ARG A 28 10.63 -41.08 11.69
N LEU A 29 11.95 -40.94 11.80
CA LEU A 29 12.61 -39.69 12.18
C LEU A 29 12.77 -38.74 10.98
N GLY A 30 12.90 -39.28 9.77
CA GLY A 30 12.99 -38.51 8.52
C GLY A 30 11.64 -38.15 7.88
N SER A 31 10.51 -38.63 8.41
CA SER A 31 9.19 -38.33 7.86
C SER A 31 8.84 -36.85 8.07
N ASP A 32 8.57 -36.15 6.95
CA ASP A 32 8.20 -34.72 6.94
C ASP A 32 6.99 -34.38 7.81
N GLU A 33 6.11 -35.35 8.12
CA GLU A 33 4.95 -35.17 9.02
C GLU A 33 5.29 -34.72 10.45
N ARG A 34 6.56 -34.86 10.87
CA ARG A 34 7.04 -34.39 12.19
C ARG A 34 8.05 -33.24 12.12
N LYS A 35 8.32 -32.69 10.92
CA LYS A 35 9.08 -31.44 10.82
C LYS A 35 8.21 -30.31 11.38
N VAL A 36 8.54 -29.90 12.59
CA VAL A 36 7.96 -28.71 13.20
C VAL A 36 8.50 -27.50 12.44
N HIS A 37 7.71 -26.94 11.51
CA HIS A 37 7.99 -25.67 10.81
C HIS A 37 7.80 -24.45 11.74
N ALA A 38 8.30 -24.50 12.98
CA ALA A 38 7.97 -23.48 14.00
C ALA A 38 8.75 -22.16 13.87
N LEU A 39 9.54 -21.94 12.81
CA LEU A 39 10.38 -20.75 12.77
C LEU A 39 10.46 -20.16 11.34
N TRP A 40 9.41 -19.44 10.95
CA TRP A 40 9.38 -18.61 9.74
C TRP A 40 10.15 -17.28 9.91
N THR A 41 10.77 -17.07 11.08
CA THR A 41 11.42 -15.81 11.49
C THR A 41 12.94 -15.92 11.62
N ILE A 42 13.58 -17.04 11.31
CA ILE A 42 15.06 -17.13 11.31
C ILE A 42 15.61 -16.61 9.98
N SER A 43 16.70 -15.84 10.07
CA SER A 43 17.47 -15.26 8.95
C SER A 43 17.95 -16.24 7.87
N ASP A 44 17.88 -17.55 8.12
CA ASP A 44 18.38 -18.57 7.19
C ASP A 44 17.41 -18.82 6.03
N THR A 45 16.13 -18.43 6.17
CA THR A 45 15.20 -18.41 5.05
C THR A 45 15.43 -17.16 4.21
N THR A 46 15.59 -17.34 2.90
CA THR A 46 15.70 -16.23 1.95
C THR A 46 14.48 -15.32 2.07
N VAL A 47 14.72 -14.00 2.05
CA VAL A 47 13.64 -13.00 2.08
C VAL A 47 12.68 -13.29 0.91
N ASN A 48 11.38 -13.27 1.20
CA ASN A 48 10.36 -13.45 0.17
C ASN A 48 10.63 -12.46 -1.00
N PRO A 49 10.68 -12.89 -2.27
CA PRO A 49 10.92 -11.99 -3.40
C PRO A 49 9.97 -10.79 -3.45
N TYR A 50 8.72 -10.95 -2.98
CA TYR A 50 7.73 -9.87 -2.89
C TYR A 50 7.96 -8.89 -1.72
N ALA A 51 8.89 -9.19 -0.82
CA ALA A 51 9.31 -8.32 0.28
C ALA A 51 10.61 -7.57 -0.02
N LEU A 52 11.28 -7.87 -1.15
CA LEU A 52 12.45 -7.12 -1.59
C LEU A 52 12.02 -5.70 -2.02
N TRP A 53 12.77 -4.71 -1.56
CA TRP A 53 12.49 -3.31 -1.84
C TRP A 53 13.25 -2.81 -3.07
N ASP A 54 12.53 -2.30 -4.07
CA ASP A 54 13.11 -1.52 -5.15
C ASP A 54 13.36 -0.08 -4.67
N SER A 55 14.63 0.26 -4.41
CA SER A 55 15.03 1.61 -3.99
C SER A 55 14.87 2.71 -5.06
N ASN A 56 14.69 2.34 -6.32
CA ASN A 56 14.52 3.26 -7.45
C ASN A 56 13.14 3.15 -8.10
N TRP A 57 12.12 2.75 -7.33
CA TRP A 57 10.74 2.54 -7.80
C TRP A 57 10.12 3.77 -8.48
N ASP A 58 10.59 4.98 -8.16
CA ASP A 58 10.14 6.26 -8.73
C ASP A 58 11.08 6.82 -9.82
N TYR A 59 12.14 6.07 -10.17
CA TYR A 59 13.19 6.47 -11.13
C TYR A 59 13.91 7.79 -10.79
N ARG A 60 13.98 8.14 -9.50
CA ARG A 60 14.61 9.39 -9.04
C ARG A 60 15.76 9.19 -8.08
N SER A 61 16.27 7.96 -7.92
CA SER A 61 17.44 7.71 -7.09
C SER A 61 18.66 8.48 -7.62
N PRO A 62 19.37 9.26 -6.76
CA PRO A 62 20.50 10.10 -7.17
C PRO A 62 21.53 9.38 -8.05
N ARG A 63 21.80 8.11 -7.74
CA ARG A 63 22.75 7.26 -8.48
C ARG A 63 22.41 7.07 -9.95
N TYR A 64 21.13 7.20 -10.31
CA TYR A 64 20.63 7.04 -11.69
C TYR A 64 20.40 8.38 -12.40
N LEU A 65 20.56 9.51 -11.70
CA LEU A 65 20.39 10.85 -12.25
C LEU A 65 21.71 11.52 -12.66
N VAL A 66 22.85 10.93 -12.29
CA VAL A 66 24.20 11.44 -12.57
C VAL A 66 24.94 10.53 -13.53
N LYS A 67 25.97 11.07 -14.19
CA LYS A 67 26.84 10.26 -15.07
C LYS A 67 27.67 9.28 -14.23
N PRO A 68 27.76 8.00 -14.63
CA PRO A 68 28.57 7.02 -13.91
C PRO A 68 30.05 7.39 -13.95
N ILE A 69 30.78 6.92 -12.94
CA ILE A 69 32.23 7.05 -12.85
C ILE A 69 32.88 6.36 -14.07
N VAL A 70 33.75 7.07 -14.78
CA VAL A 70 34.43 6.53 -15.97
C VAL A 70 35.84 6.01 -15.69
N ASN A 71 36.48 6.45 -14.59
CA ASN A 71 37.82 6.04 -14.20
C ASN A 71 38.01 6.14 -12.68
N THR A 72 39.10 5.58 -12.15
CA THR A 72 39.41 5.55 -10.72
C THR A 72 40.24 6.77 -10.27
N SER A 73 40.14 7.91 -10.98
CA SER A 73 40.85 9.12 -10.56
C SER A 73 40.10 9.82 -9.44
N THR A 74 40.82 10.36 -8.46
CA THR A 74 40.20 11.14 -7.37
C THR A 74 39.40 12.33 -7.87
N GLN A 75 39.79 12.94 -9.00
CA GLN A 75 39.04 14.04 -9.61
C GLN A 75 37.65 13.58 -10.08
N GLU A 76 37.58 12.40 -10.69
CA GLU A 76 36.33 11.82 -11.18
C GLU A 76 35.43 11.35 -10.03
N GLU A 77 36.01 10.77 -8.98
CA GLU A 77 35.28 10.40 -7.76
C GLU A 77 34.69 11.64 -7.07
N ASN A 78 35.46 12.72 -6.94
CA ASN A 78 34.97 13.98 -6.37
C ASN A 78 33.84 14.57 -7.22
N ARG A 79 34.01 14.63 -8.55
CA ARG A 79 32.95 15.08 -9.48
C ARG A 79 31.66 14.27 -9.27
N TYR A 80 31.76 12.94 -9.21
CA TYR A 80 30.60 12.07 -9.01
C TYR A 80 29.92 12.35 -7.66
N ASN A 81 30.69 12.48 -6.58
CA ASN A 81 30.15 12.76 -5.25
C ASN A 81 29.45 14.13 -5.19
N ASP A 82 30.04 15.16 -5.77
CA ASP A 82 29.44 16.51 -5.86
C ASP A 82 28.13 16.49 -6.66
N ASP A 83 28.12 15.77 -7.79
CA ASP A 83 26.92 15.60 -8.63
C ASP A 83 25.82 14.85 -7.86
N ILE A 84 26.17 13.78 -7.13
CA ILE A 84 25.23 13.03 -6.28
C ILE A 84 24.66 13.93 -5.19
N GLU A 85 25.51 14.68 -4.48
CA GLU A 85 25.06 15.56 -3.40
C GLU A 85 24.05 16.59 -3.92
N ARG A 86 24.32 17.17 -5.09
CA ARG A 86 23.45 18.17 -5.73
C ARG A 86 22.07 17.63 -6.08
N VAL A 87 21.97 16.37 -6.50
CA VAL A 87 20.69 15.75 -6.89
C VAL A 87 20.06 14.91 -5.79
N THR A 88 20.67 14.86 -4.60
CA THR A 88 20.13 14.12 -3.46
C THR A 88 19.05 14.95 -2.77
N PRO A 89 17.80 14.47 -2.73
CA PRO A 89 16.76 15.15 -1.95
C PRO A 89 17.11 15.10 -0.46
N ARG A 90 16.61 16.08 0.30
CA ARG A 90 16.82 16.17 1.75
C ARG A 90 15.52 16.18 2.55
N SER A 91 14.42 16.60 1.93
CA SER A 91 13.11 16.70 2.53
C SER A 91 12.28 15.42 2.40
N VAL A 92 11.41 15.23 3.37
CA VAL A 92 10.41 14.16 3.43
C VAL A 92 9.11 14.65 2.78
N ARG A 93 8.40 13.76 2.10
CA ARG A 93 7.06 14.05 1.58
C ARG A 93 6.01 13.26 2.33
N HIS A 94 5.08 13.96 2.96
CA HIS A 94 3.90 13.38 3.58
C HIS A 94 2.71 13.45 2.63
N ILE A 95 2.12 12.30 2.35
CA ILE A 95 0.93 12.16 1.50
C ILE A 95 -0.23 11.69 2.37
N ILE A 96 -1.18 12.59 2.61
CA ILE A 96 -2.36 12.35 3.43
C ILE A 96 -3.54 12.13 2.48
N LEU A 97 -4.12 10.94 2.52
CA LEU A 97 -5.20 10.50 1.66
C LEU A 97 -6.50 10.45 2.47
N VAL A 98 -7.55 11.09 1.98
CA VAL A 98 -8.89 11.05 2.58
C VAL A 98 -9.85 10.39 1.60
N ARG A 99 -10.52 9.31 2.02
CA ARG A 99 -11.66 8.75 1.27
C ARG A 99 -12.83 9.72 1.40
N HIS A 100 -13.58 9.96 0.33
CA HIS A 100 -14.82 10.73 0.38
C HIS A 100 -15.76 10.23 1.51
N ALA A 101 -16.58 11.13 2.03
CA ALA A 101 -17.59 10.80 3.02
C ALA A 101 -18.75 10.00 2.42
N GLU A 102 -19.64 9.51 3.27
CA GLU A 102 -20.81 8.75 2.83
C GLU A 102 -21.72 9.58 1.91
N TYR A 103 -22.19 8.96 0.84
CA TYR A 103 -22.97 9.60 -0.20
C TYR A 103 -24.19 8.76 -0.59
N MET A 104 -25.19 9.42 -1.18
CA MET A 104 -26.38 8.80 -1.75
C MET A 104 -26.05 8.27 -3.14
N HIS A 105 -26.56 7.09 -3.48
CA HIS A 105 -26.46 6.55 -4.85
C HIS A 105 -27.85 6.54 -5.46
N ALA A 106 -28.38 7.73 -5.74
CA ALA A 106 -29.78 7.99 -6.08
C ALA A 106 -30.04 8.16 -7.61
N GLY A 107 -29.07 7.80 -8.45
CA GLY A 107 -29.19 7.92 -9.91
C GLY A 107 -27.98 7.41 -10.67
N ASP A 108 -28.03 7.51 -12.00
CA ASP A 108 -26.99 6.99 -12.90
C ASP A 108 -25.84 7.98 -13.15
N THR A 109 -26.04 9.27 -12.87
CA THR A 109 -25.04 10.33 -13.09
C THR A 109 -24.33 10.72 -11.79
N ASP A 110 -23.07 11.14 -11.92
CA ASP A 110 -22.21 11.56 -10.80
C ASP A 110 -22.80 12.76 -10.03
N ASP A 111 -23.57 13.62 -10.70
CA ASP A 111 -24.21 14.80 -10.09
C ASP A 111 -25.27 14.45 -9.05
N THR A 112 -25.84 13.25 -9.12
CA THR A 112 -26.82 12.72 -8.15
C THR A 112 -26.18 11.98 -6.98
N HIS A 113 -24.84 11.87 -6.97
CA HIS A 113 -24.08 11.14 -5.97
C HIS A 113 -23.57 12.06 -4.84
N ASN A 114 -24.46 12.90 -4.31
CA ASN A 114 -24.16 13.86 -3.24
C ASN A 114 -24.02 13.19 -1.87
N LEU A 115 -23.36 13.87 -0.93
CA LEU A 115 -23.19 13.43 0.45
C LEU A 115 -24.53 13.25 1.16
N THR A 116 -24.60 12.23 2.03
CA THR A 116 -25.70 12.12 3.00
C THR A 116 -25.50 13.13 4.13
N MET A 117 -26.55 13.40 4.91
CA MET A 117 -26.41 14.18 6.15
C MET A 117 -25.34 13.61 7.08
N ARG A 118 -25.28 12.27 7.18
CA ARG A 118 -24.22 11.57 7.92
C ARG A 118 -22.84 11.82 7.30
N GLY A 119 -22.73 11.77 5.98
CA GLY A 119 -21.51 12.08 5.23
C GLY A 119 -20.99 13.50 5.49
N CYS A 120 -21.87 14.49 5.53
CA CYS A 120 -21.48 15.86 5.87
C CYS A 120 -20.86 15.95 7.27
N VAL A 121 -21.43 15.23 8.25
CA VAL A 121 -20.88 15.17 9.61
C VAL A 121 -19.53 14.44 9.65
N GLN A 122 -19.39 13.33 8.92
CA GLN A 122 -18.12 12.61 8.79
C GLN A 122 -17.02 13.53 8.24
N ALA A 123 -17.28 14.24 7.13
CA ALA A 123 -16.32 15.16 6.52
C ALA A 123 -15.89 16.28 7.50
N LYS A 124 -16.82 16.76 8.33
CA LYS A 124 -16.53 17.76 9.37
C LYS A 124 -15.60 17.23 10.45
N TYR A 125 -15.80 15.99 10.91
CA TYR A 125 -14.87 15.34 11.85
C TYR A 125 -13.47 15.21 11.24
N THR A 126 -13.38 14.83 9.97
CA THR A 126 -12.09 14.72 9.26
C THR A 126 -11.42 16.07 9.13
N GLY A 127 -12.15 17.13 8.76
CA GLY A 127 -11.60 18.49 8.69
C GLY A 127 -11.05 18.98 10.04
N ARG A 128 -11.78 18.75 11.12
CA ARG A 128 -11.32 19.07 12.49
C ARG A 128 -10.06 18.29 12.87
N ARG A 129 -10.03 16.99 12.56
CA ARG A 129 -8.85 16.15 12.82
C ARG A 129 -7.63 16.63 12.05
N LEU A 130 -7.81 17.01 10.78
CA LEU A 130 -6.73 17.54 9.94
C LEU A 130 -6.22 18.90 10.47
N ARG A 131 -7.10 19.76 11.01
CA ARG A 131 -6.69 21.00 11.69
C ARG A 131 -5.84 20.72 12.92
N GLU A 132 -6.24 19.73 13.73
CA GLU A 132 -5.52 19.33 14.95
C GLU A 132 -4.11 18.80 14.69
N LEU A 133 -3.82 18.32 13.46
CA LEU A 133 -2.45 17.94 13.08
C LEU A 133 -1.49 19.13 13.06
N GLY A 134 -2.00 20.37 12.90
CA GLY A 134 -1.18 21.59 12.93
C GLY A 134 -0.16 21.69 11.78
N VAL A 135 -0.40 21.00 10.66
CA VAL A 135 0.50 21.00 9.49
C VAL A 135 0.13 22.09 8.50
N ARG A 136 1.13 22.62 7.80
CA ARG A 136 0.94 23.53 6.67
C ARG A 136 0.74 22.73 5.38
N TRP A 137 -0.38 22.92 4.69
CA TRP A 137 -0.66 22.21 3.45
C TRP A 137 0.08 22.83 2.24
N ASP A 138 0.94 22.05 1.62
CA ASP A 138 1.70 22.46 0.41
C ASP A 138 0.94 22.20 -0.88
N LYS A 139 0.02 21.25 -0.83
CA LYS A 139 -0.81 20.93 -1.98
C LYS A 139 -2.09 20.23 -1.55
N ILE A 140 -3.19 20.59 -2.19
CA ILE A 140 -4.47 19.91 -1.99
C ILE A 140 -4.96 19.41 -3.35
N ILE A 141 -5.22 18.12 -3.46
CA ILE A 141 -5.62 17.47 -4.71
C ILE A 141 -6.98 16.81 -4.49
N ILE A 142 -7.97 17.19 -5.27
CA ILE A 142 -9.35 16.75 -5.06
C ILE A 142 -9.84 16.04 -6.32
N SER A 143 -10.43 14.86 -6.13
CA SER A 143 -11.04 14.13 -7.24
C SER A 143 -12.25 14.89 -7.79
N THR A 144 -12.41 14.93 -9.11
CA THR A 144 -13.52 15.66 -9.75
C THR A 144 -14.90 14.98 -9.61
N MET A 145 -15.06 13.96 -8.77
CA MET A 145 -16.36 13.35 -8.50
C MET A 145 -17.11 14.11 -7.43
N THR A 146 -18.42 14.29 -7.58
CA THR A 146 -19.29 15.11 -6.73
C THR A 146 -19.08 14.86 -5.24
N ARG A 147 -19.21 13.61 -4.79
CA ARG A 147 -18.95 13.22 -3.38
C ARG A 147 -17.56 13.60 -2.85
N ALA A 148 -16.53 13.60 -3.69
CA ALA A 148 -15.18 13.98 -3.28
C ALA A 148 -15.03 15.51 -3.21
N GLN A 149 -15.64 16.24 -4.16
CA GLN A 149 -15.71 17.71 -4.12
C GLN A 149 -16.43 18.19 -2.86
N GLU A 150 -17.65 17.68 -2.60
CA GLU A 150 -18.43 18.06 -1.42
C GLU A 150 -17.73 17.69 -0.09
N THR A 151 -17.04 16.55 -0.06
CA THR A 151 -16.24 16.17 1.12
C THR A 151 -15.11 17.18 1.34
N ALA A 152 -14.41 17.55 0.27
CA ALA A 152 -13.31 18.51 0.35
C ALA A 152 -13.83 19.91 0.74
N ASP A 153 -14.94 20.37 0.19
CA ASP A 153 -15.53 21.66 0.53
C ASP A 153 -15.85 21.81 2.02
N ILE A 154 -16.22 20.71 2.68
CA ILE A 154 -16.44 20.70 4.13
C ILE A 154 -15.10 20.67 4.89
N ILE A 155 -14.14 19.86 4.46
CA ILE A 155 -12.81 19.77 5.08
C ILE A 155 -12.07 21.12 5.01
N LEU A 156 -12.11 21.78 3.84
CA LEU A 156 -11.42 23.03 3.57
C LEU A 156 -11.92 24.21 4.40
N LYS A 157 -13.14 24.12 4.95
CA LYS A 157 -13.66 25.11 5.91
C LYS A 157 -13.07 24.97 7.31
N GLU A 158 -12.46 23.83 7.61
CA GLU A 158 -11.90 23.54 8.93
C GLU A 158 -10.37 23.73 8.98
N ILE A 159 -9.68 23.79 7.83
CA ILE A 159 -8.21 23.88 7.74
C ILE A 159 -7.76 25.17 7.03
N ASP A 160 -6.61 25.69 7.42
CA ASP A 160 -5.95 26.80 6.72
C ASP A 160 -5.21 26.27 5.49
N PHE A 161 -5.49 26.84 4.31
CA PHE A 161 -4.81 26.48 3.08
C PHE A 161 -4.75 27.67 2.12
N ASP A 162 -3.81 27.60 1.18
CA ASP A 162 -3.70 28.56 0.09
C ASP A 162 -4.50 28.04 -1.12
N PRO A 163 -5.55 28.77 -1.58
CA PRO A 163 -6.37 28.37 -2.73
C PRO A 163 -5.57 28.13 -4.02
N GLU A 164 -4.43 28.79 -4.22
CA GLU A 164 -3.59 28.58 -5.41
C GLU A 164 -2.94 27.19 -5.44
N ARG A 165 -2.86 26.52 -4.28
CA ARG A 165 -2.30 25.17 -4.12
C ARG A 165 -3.34 24.06 -4.29
N LEU A 166 -4.60 24.43 -4.53
CA LEU A 166 -5.71 23.50 -4.75
C LEU A 166 -5.78 23.07 -6.23
N VAL A 167 -5.86 21.76 -6.46
CA VAL A 167 -5.93 21.18 -7.80
C VAL A 167 -7.05 20.16 -7.89
N ASN A 168 -8.02 20.41 -8.76
CA ASN A 168 -9.01 19.42 -9.16
C ASN A 168 -8.41 18.45 -10.19
N CYS A 169 -8.47 17.15 -9.91
CA CYS A 169 -7.77 16.13 -10.68
C CYS A 169 -8.68 14.98 -11.11
N SER A 170 -8.86 14.82 -12.42
CA SER A 170 -9.66 13.74 -13.00
C SER A 170 -8.97 12.38 -12.96
N TYR A 171 -7.64 12.33 -12.77
CA TYR A 171 -6.90 11.07 -12.77
C TYR A 171 -7.16 10.24 -11.50
N ILE A 172 -7.55 10.90 -10.42
CA ILE A 172 -7.92 10.26 -9.15
C ILE A 172 -9.43 10.07 -9.01
N ARG A 173 -10.22 10.07 -10.10
CA ARG A 173 -11.62 9.58 -10.08
C ARG A 173 -11.66 8.10 -9.69
N GLU A 174 -12.74 7.65 -9.06
CA GLU A 174 -12.90 6.24 -8.70
C GLU A 174 -12.78 5.35 -9.94
N GLY A 175 -12.34 4.11 -9.75
CA GLY A 175 -12.16 3.18 -10.85
C GLY A 175 -11.74 1.80 -10.42
N ALA A 176 -11.51 0.96 -11.42
CA ALA A 176 -11.00 -0.39 -11.27
C ALA A 176 -9.50 -0.39 -11.58
N PRO A 177 -8.58 -0.35 -10.59
CA PRO A 177 -7.16 -0.22 -10.87
C PRO A 177 -6.61 -1.46 -11.60
N ILE A 178 -6.76 -2.63 -11.01
CA ILE A 178 -6.36 -3.92 -11.60
C ILE A 178 -7.24 -5.06 -11.04
N PRO A 179 -7.27 -6.24 -11.69
CA PRO A 179 -7.95 -7.41 -11.15
C PRO A 179 -7.45 -7.79 -9.75
N PRO A 180 -8.33 -7.90 -8.75
CA PRO A 180 -7.97 -8.20 -7.37
C PRO A 180 -7.72 -9.69 -7.15
N GLN A 181 -6.94 -10.00 -6.12
CA GLN A 181 -6.76 -11.35 -5.60
C GLN A 181 -7.04 -11.36 -4.09
N PRO A 182 -8.00 -12.17 -3.59
CA PRO A 182 -8.82 -13.13 -4.34
C PRO A 182 -9.80 -12.45 -5.31
N PRO A 183 -10.23 -13.14 -6.38
CA PRO A 183 -11.18 -12.59 -7.32
C PRO A 183 -12.56 -12.45 -6.67
N VAL A 184 -13.27 -11.36 -6.98
CA VAL A 184 -14.65 -11.13 -6.52
C VAL A 184 -15.63 -11.59 -7.61
N GLY A 185 -16.47 -12.58 -7.29
CA GLY A 185 -17.28 -13.31 -8.27
C GLY A 185 -18.15 -12.45 -9.19
N HIS A 186 -18.72 -11.35 -8.66
CA HIS A 186 -19.65 -10.48 -9.39
C HIS A 186 -18.97 -9.32 -10.13
N TRP A 187 -17.64 -9.18 -10.04
CA TRP A 187 -16.95 -7.97 -10.48
C TRP A 187 -15.83 -8.29 -11.47
N ARG A 188 -16.17 -8.22 -12.77
CA ARG A 188 -15.23 -8.47 -13.87
C ARG A 188 -15.48 -7.54 -15.07
N PRO A 189 -15.05 -6.26 -15.02
CA PRO A 189 -15.07 -5.39 -16.20
C PRO A 189 -13.67 -5.26 -16.85
N PRO A 190 -13.24 -6.15 -17.76
CA PRO A 190 -11.93 -6.08 -18.44
C PRO A 190 -11.57 -4.70 -19.00
N LYS A 191 -12.54 -4.04 -19.66
CA LYS A 191 -12.34 -2.70 -20.25
C LYS A 191 -12.09 -1.62 -19.19
N ALA A 192 -12.72 -1.73 -18.01
CA ALA A 192 -12.54 -0.75 -16.96
C ALA A 192 -11.13 -0.84 -16.36
N PHE A 193 -10.60 -2.05 -16.14
CA PHE A 193 -9.21 -2.22 -15.68
C PHE A 193 -8.19 -1.57 -16.61
N PHE A 194 -8.37 -1.75 -17.92
CA PHE A 194 -7.43 -1.18 -18.90
C PHE A 194 -7.43 0.36 -18.85
N ARG A 195 -8.61 0.98 -18.87
CA ARG A 195 -8.76 2.44 -18.86
C ARG A 195 -8.40 3.05 -17.50
N ASP A 196 -8.99 2.52 -16.43
CA ASP A 196 -8.88 3.08 -15.09
C ASP A 196 -7.53 2.75 -14.46
N GLY A 197 -6.97 1.57 -14.71
CA GLY A 197 -5.64 1.18 -14.26
C GLY A 197 -4.55 2.13 -14.77
N ALA A 198 -4.53 2.42 -16.07
CA ALA A 198 -3.56 3.35 -16.65
C ALA A 198 -3.70 4.77 -16.06
N ARG A 199 -4.94 5.24 -15.89
CA ARG A 199 -5.24 6.56 -15.31
C ARG A 199 -4.82 6.66 -13.84
N ILE A 200 -5.10 5.64 -13.04
CA ILE A 200 -4.76 5.60 -11.61
C ILE A 200 -3.24 5.46 -11.44
N GLU A 201 -2.56 4.62 -12.21
CA GLU A 201 -1.09 4.51 -12.20
C GLU A 201 -0.42 5.83 -12.63
N ALA A 202 -1.00 6.56 -13.60
CA ALA A 202 -0.50 7.88 -13.97
C ALA A 202 -0.61 8.89 -12.81
N ALA A 203 -1.71 8.85 -12.03
CA ALA A 203 -1.83 9.65 -10.82
C ALA A 203 -0.82 9.23 -9.74
N PHE A 204 -0.58 7.93 -9.57
CA PHE A 204 0.43 7.41 -8.65
C PHE A 204 1.80 8.01 -8.99
N ARG A 205 2.28 7.84 -10.23
CA ARG A 205 3.58 8.37 -10.69
C ARG A 205 3.70 9.88 -10.59
N ARG A 206 2.59 10.60 -10.75
CA ARG A 206 2.56 12.06 -10.68
C ARG A 206 2.71 12.58 -9.25
N TYR A 207 2.10 11.91 -8.27
CA TYR A 207 2.00 12.45 -6.90
C TYR A 207 2.88 11.73 -5.88
N PHE A 208 3.21 10.45 -6.13
CA PHE A 208 4.04 9.61 -5.27
C PHE A 208 5.42 9.47 -5.88
N HIS A 209 6.38 10.19 -5.29
CA HIS A 209 7.78 10.17 -5.64
C HIS A 209 8.57 10.86 -4.52
N ARG A 210 9.88 10.64 -4.43
CA ARG A 210 10.74 11.40 -3.51
C ARG A 210 10.71 12.90 -3.81
N ALA A 211 11.07 13.72 -2.81
CA ALA A 211 11.20 15.16 -2.99
C ALA A 211 12.15 15.55 -4.12
N LEU A 212 11.95 16.75 -4.67
CA LEU A 212 12.92 17.36 -5.56
C LEU A 212 14.11 17.88 -4.73
N PRO A 213 15.34 17.87 -5.27
CA PRO A 213 16.51 18.40 -4.56
C PRO A 213 16.38 19.88 -4.16
N THR A 214 15.50 20.62 -4.83
CA THR A 214 15.18 22.03 -4.55
C THR A 214 14.24 22.21 -3.35
N GLU A 215 13.51 21.17 -2.94
CA GLU A 215 12.58 21.21 -1.80
C GLU A 215 13.39 21.03 -0.50
N LYS A 216 13.54 22.11 0.27
CA LYS A 216 14.39 22.14 1.47
C LYS A 216 13.67 21.75 2.76
N GLU A 217 12.35 21.86 2.77
CA GLU A 217 11.49 21.58 3.92
C GLU A 217 10.57 20.39 3.61
N ASP A 218 10.13 19.69 4.66
CA ASP A 218 9.17 18.61 4.52
C ASP A 218 7.84 19.14 3.99
N THR A 219 7.20 18.37 3.12
CA THR A 219 5.97 18.81 2.43
C THR A 219 4.77 17.97 2.82
N TYR A 220 3.61 18.60 2.94
CA TYR A 220 2.33 17.93 3.26
C TYR A 220 1.34 18.09 2.12
N THR A 221 1.01 16.98 1.48
CA THR A 221 0.03 16.92 0.39
C THR A 221 -1.25 16.22 0.86
N LEU A 222 -2.38 16.92 0.82
CA LEU A 222 -3.71 16.34 1.03
C LEU A 222 -4.31 15.86 -0.29
N ILE A 223 -4.81 14.63 -0.34
CA ILE A 223 -5.54 14.09 -1.49
C ILE A 223 -6.91 13.59 -1.04
N VAL A 224 -7.99 14.20 -1.54
CA VAL A 224 -9.37 13.76 -1.28
C VAL A 224 -9.88 12.95 -2.48
N GLY A 225 -10.14 11.66 -2.27
CA GLY A 225 -10.40 10.71 -3.33
C GLY A 225 -11.29 9.54 -2.89
N HIS A 226 -10.94 8.33 -3.34
CA HIS A 226 -11.86 7.18 -3.32
C HIS A 226 -11.22 5.90 -2.80
N GLY A 227 -12.08 4.93 -2.46
CA GLY A 227 -11.70 3.69 -1.82
C GLY A 227 -10.69 2.89 -2.63
N ASN A 228 -11.00 2.57 -3.89
CA ASN A 228 -10.15 1.68 -4.69
C ASN A 228 -8.82 2.36 -5.03
N VAL A 229 -8.88 3.65 -5.38
CA VAL A 229 -7.70 4.47 -5.70
C VAL A 229 -6.73 4.53 -4.52
N ILE A 230 -7.21 4.81 -3.31
CA ILE A 230 -6.37 4.88 -2.10
C ILE A 230 -5.74 3.52 -1.79
N ARG A 231 -6.51 2.44 -1.84
CA ARG A 231 -5.98 1.09 -1.57
C ARG A 231 -4.91 0.69 -2.57
N TYR A 232 -5.11 1.01 -3.85
CA TYR A 232 -4.11 0.78 -4.88
C TYR A 232 -2.84 1.60 -4.63
N PHE A 233 -2.97 2.89 -4.30
CA PHE A 233 -1.82 3.73 -3.96
C PHE A 233 -1.04 3.19 -2.77
N VAL A 234 -1.72 2.71 -1.72
CA VAL A 234 -1.07 2.08 -0.56
C VAL A 234 -0.28 0.84 -0.99
N CYS A 235 -0.89 -0.08 -1.74
CA CYS A 235 -0.18 -1.27 -2.22
C CYS A 235 1.04 -0.89 -3.09
N ARG A 236 0.87 0.06 -4.01
CA ARG A 236 1.95 0.52 -4.90
C ARG A 236 3.08 1.21 -4.15
N ALA A 237 2.76 2.11 -3.22
CA ALA A 237 3.74 2.88 -2.45
C ALA A 237 4.55 1.99 -1.51
N LEU A 238 3.90 1.01 -0.88
CA LEU A 238 4.56 0.05 0.03
C LEU A 238 5.13 -1.17 -0.69
N GLN A 239 5.07 -1.20 -2.02
CA GLN A 239 5.51 -2.32 -2.86
C GLN A 239 4.87 -3.68 -2.50
N PHE A 240 3.68 -3.66 -1.91
CA PHE A 240 2.86 -4.85 -1.78
C PHE A 240 2.33 -5.29 -3.15
N PRO A 241 2.02 -6.58 -3.34
CA PRO A 241 1.31 -7.04 -4.52
C PRO A 241 0.06 -6.18 -4.77
N PRO A 242 -0.01 -5.43 -5.87
CA PRO A 242 -1.07 -4.45 -6.08
C PRO A 242 -2.44 -5.11 -6.14
N GLU A 243 -2.53 -6.40 -6.47
CA GLU A 243 -3.76 -7.21 -6.53
C GLU A 243 -4.41 -7.36 -5.14
N ALA A 244 -3.67 -7.11 -4.06
CA ALA A 244 -4.16 -7.16 -2.69
C ALA A 244 -5.05 -5.96 -2.31
N TRP A 245 -5.25 -4.98 -3.20
CA TRP A 245 -5.97 -3.75 -2.90
C TRP A 245 -7.38 -3.96 -2.32
N LEU A 246 -8.10 -5.01 -2.71
CA LEU A 246 -9.42 -5.32 -2.12
C LEU A 246 -9.38 -6.04 -0.75
N ARG A 247 -8.20 -6.45 -0.28
CA ARG A 247 -8.03 -7.00 1.08
C ARG A 247 -8.05 -5.90 2.14
N ILE A 248 -7.84 -4.65 1.72
CA ILE A 248 -7.81 -3.48 2.59
C ILE A 248 -9.20 -2.84 2.63
N ASN A 249 -9.75 -2.66 3.82
CA ASN A 249 -10.97 -1.87 4.02
C ASN A 249 -10.62 -0.53 4.69
N ILE A 250 -11.24 0.55 4.21
CA ILE A 250 -11.09 1.90 4.78
C ILE A 250 -12.48 2.52 4.89
N ASN A 251 -12.77 3.22 5.97
CA ASN A 251 -14.08 3.83 6.22
C ASN A 251 -14.29 5.09 5.37
N HIS A 252 -15.54 5.55 5.22
CA HIS A 252 -15.82 6.86 4.66
C HIS A 252 -15.15 7.95 5.51
N ALA A 253 -14.68 9.02 4.86
CA ALA A 253 -13.97 10.13 5.50
C ALA A 253 -12.70 9.73 6.28
N SER A 254 -12.21 8.50 6.13
CA SER A 254 -11.03 8.03 6.83
C SER A 254 -9.73 8.64 6.28
N ILE A 255 -8.74 8.80 7.16
CA ILE A 255 -7.40 9.31 6.85
C ILE A 255 -6.43 8.13 6.67
N THR A 256 -5.62 8.18 5.62
CA THR A 256 -4.47 7.29 5.41
C THR A 256 -3.24 8.15 5.17
N TRP A 257 -2.14 7.90 5.87
CA TRP A 257 -0.95 8.75 5.82
C TRP A 257 0.27 7.93 5.41
N LEU A 258 0.84 8.28 4.25
CA LEU A 258 2.11 7.74 3.75
C LEU A 258 3.22 8.77 3.84
N THR A 259 4.43 8.33 4.19
CA THR A 259 5.63 9.17 4.26
C THR A 259 6.67 8.63 3.28
N ILE A 260 7.16 9.48 2.37
CA ILE A 260 8.19 9.16 1.39
C ILE A 260 9.49 9.85 1.80
N HIS A 261 10.48 9.06 2.17
CA HIS A 261 11.80 9.54 2.59
C HIS A 261 12.70 9.88 1.39
N PRO A 262 13.73 10.73 1.58
CA PRO A 262 14.70 11.04 0.53
C PRO A 262 15.39 9.83 -0.12
N SER A 263 15.62 8.78 0.67
CA SER A 263 16.19 7.50 0.20
C SER A 263 15.31 6.80 -0.82
N GLY A 264 14.02 7.13 -0.87
CA GLY A 264 12.99 6.43 -1.61
C GLY A 264 12.16 5.49 -0.72
N ASN A 265 12.57 5.21 0.51
CA ASN A 265 11.79 4.37 1.43
C ASN A 265 10.42 5.00 1.73
N VAL A 266 9.40 4.15 1.89
CA VAL A 266 8.05 4.57 2.21
C VAL A 266 7.58 3.93 3.50
N THR A 267 7.04 4.72 4.42
CA THR A 267 6.32 4.25 5.61
C THR A 267 4.84 4.60 5.53
N ILE A 268 4.02 3.83 6.24
CA ILE A 268 2.61 4.15 6.46
C ILE A 268 2.40 4.43 7.94
N GLU A 269 1.95 5.63 8.27
CA GLU A 269 1.71 6.04 9.67
C GLU A 269 0.32 5.58 10.14
N CYS A 270 -0.67 5.64 9.24
CA CYS A 270 -2.01 5.11 9.49
C CYS A 270 -2.70 4.70 8.19
N LEU A 271 -3.62 3.73 8.29
CA LEU A 271 -4.40 3.21 7.15
C LEU A 271 -5.89 3.18 7.52
N GLY A 272 -6.69 4.04 6.89
CA GLY A 272 -8.12 4.10 7.14
C GLY A 272 -8.49 4.57 8.55
N ASP A 273 -7.67 5.44 9.16
CA ASP A 273 -7.94 6.02 10.46
C ASP A 273 -9.26 6.80 10.46
N SER A 274 -10.12 6.40 11.39
CA SER A 274 -11.43 6.98 11.64
C SER A 274 -11.73 6.99 13.14
N GLY A 275 -10.71 6.81 13.99
CA GLY A 275 -10.86 6.76 15.45
C GLY A 275 -11.29 8.10 16.07
N PHE A 276 -11.14 9.19 15.32
CA PHE A 276 -11.62 10.52 15.69
C PHE A 276 -13.12 10.73 15.45
N MET A 277 -13.82 9.78 14.81
CA MET A 277 -15.27 9.82 14.62
C MET A 277 -15.98 8.94 15.66
N PRO A 278 -17.09 9.41 16.25
CA PRO A 278 -17.92 8.55 17.10
C PRO A 278 -18.46 7.32 16.33
N PRO A 279 -18.65 6.18 17.01
CA PRO A 279 -19.01 4.91 16.36
C PRO A 279 -20.24 4.96 15.46
N GLU A 280 -21.25 5.76 15.79
CA GLU A 280 -22.50 5.92 15.04
C GLU A 280 -22.30 6.55 13.65
N TYR A 281 -21.18 7.24 13.44
CA TYR A 281 -20.80 7.84 12.17
C TYR A 281 -19.90 6.92 11.34
N LEU A 282 -19.43 5.78 11.85
CA LEU A 282 -18.51 4.90 11.13
C LEU A 282 -19.25 4.06 10.08
N THR A 283 -18.98 4.33 8.80
CA THR A 283 -19.50 3.52 7.68
C THR A 283 -18.43 3.25 6.63
N ASN A 284 -18.56 2.17 5.87
CA ASN A 284 -17.62 1.81 4.79
C ASN A 284 -18.27 1.39 3.47
N ARG A 285 -19.60 1.18 3.46
CA ARG A 285 -20.42 0.81 2.31
C ARG A 285 -21.49 1.86 2.07
N VAL A 286 -21.85 2.04 0.80
CA VAL A 286 -22.99 2.87 0.41
C VAL A 286 -24.27 2.27 0.99
N PRO A 287 -25.17 3.07 1.61
CA PRO A 287 -26.44 2.58 2.14
C PRO A 287 -27.29 1.88 1.07
N VAL A 288 -27.92 0.75 1.41
CA VAL A 288 -28.71 -0.08 0.47
C VAL A 288 -30.03 0.59 0.07
N LEU A 289 -30.59 1.46 0.92
CA LEU A 289 -31.88 2.13 0.71
C LEU A 289 -31.93 3.02 -0.55
N SER A 290 -30.79 3.41 -1.12
CA SER A 290 -30.78 4.23 -2.34
C SER A 290 -31.03 3.43 -3.63
N LYS A 291 -31.15 2.10 -3.56
CA LYS A 291 -31.45 1.24 -4.72
C LYS A 291 -32.94 0.98 -4.98
N GLY A 292 -33.85 1.55 -4.18
CA GLY A 292 -35.27 1.15 -4.20
C GLY A 292 -36.31 2.27 -4.03
N LEU A 293 -35.93 3.53 -4.28
CA LEU A 293 -36.86 4.66 -4.34
C LEU A 293 -36.67 5.41 -5.67
N LEU A 294 -37.01 4.72 -6.76
CA LEU A 294 -37.43 5.29 -8.04
C LEU A 294 -38.61 4.47 -8.53
#